data_AF-A0A7X9FN49-F1
#
_entry.id   AF-A0A7X9FN49-F1
#
_cell.length_a   1.000
_cell.length_b   1.000
_cell.length_c   1.000
_cell.angle_alpha   90.00
_cell.angle_beta   90.00
_cell.angle_gamma   90.00
#
_symmetry.space_group_name_H-M   'P 1'
#
loop_
_entity.id
_entity.type
_entity.pdbx_description
1 polymer ?
#
loop_
_entity_poly.entity_id
_entity_poly.type
_entity_poly.pdbx_seq_one_letter_code
_entity_poly.pdbx_strand_id
1 'polypeptide(L)'
;MIELGTVLCWLTLYVALFVGYYRFYFRPRIFLLMLGEEGYLDHYLSSLPHMRERPGERQGMVDFLMDKRAAFARVNRLFVTIATGLLVLALLFSGS
;
A
#
# COMPACT_ATOMS: atom_id res chain seq x y z
N MET A 1 22.43 -28.16 -0.49
CA MET A 1 22.69 -27.17 0.59
C MET A 1 22.65 -25.80 -0.09
N ILE A 2 21.75 -24.90 0.34
CA ILE A 2 21.72 -23.55 -0.23
C ILE A 2 22.96 -22.81 0.25
N GLU A 3 23.75 -22.29 -0.68
CA GLU A 3 24.90 -21.45 -0.31
C GLU A 3 24.42 -20.19 0.41
N LEU A 4 25.13 -19.82 1.48
CA LEU A 4 24.78 -18.67 2.32
C LEU A 4 24.74 -17.37 1.49
N GLY A 5 25.55 -17.28 0.43
CA GLY A 5 25.53 -16.19 -0.54
C GLY A 5 24.22 -16.07 -1.32
N THR A 6 23.61 -17.19 -1.72
CA THR A 6 22.33 -17.20 -2.45
C THR A 6 21.18 -16.73 -1.57
N VAL A 7 21.17 -17.15 -0.29
CA VAL A 7 20.18 -16.67 0.70
C VAL A 7 20.32 -15.16 0.92
N LEU A 8 21.54 -14.67 1.10
CA LEU A 8 21.82 -13.24 1.28
C LEU A 8 21.41 -12.42 0.05
N CYS A 9 21.63 -12.94 -1.15
CA CYS A 9 21.23 -12.30 -2.40
C CYS A 9 19.69 -12.11 -2.45
N TRP A 10 18.93 -13.18 -2.24
CA TRP A 10 17.46 -13.11 -2.27
C TRP A 10 16.90 -12.22 -1.17
N LEU A 11 17.49 -12.26 0.02
CA LEU A 11 17.10 -11.38 1.13
C LEU A 11 17.37 -9.91 0.78
N THR A 12 18.54 -9.60 0.22
CA THR A 12 18.91 -8.24 -0.17
C THR A 12 17.97 -7.71 -1.25
N LEU A 13 17.61 -8.54 -2.22
CA LEU A 13 16.68 -8.19 -3.29
C LEU A 13 15.27 -7.95 -2.76
N TYR A 14 14.81 -8.78 -1.83
CA TYR A 14 13.54 -8.58 -1.11
C TYR A 14 13.52 -7.25 -0.35
N VAL A 15 14.58 -6.95 0.41
CA VAL A 15 14.70 -5.68 1.14
C VAL A 15 14.72 -4.49 0.19
N ALA A 16 15.48 -4.56 -0.92
CA ALA A 16 15.52 -3.50 -1.91
C ALA A 16 14.14 -3.25 -2.55
N LEU A 17 13.41 -4.32 -2.87
CA LEU A 17 12.03 -4.24 -3.38
C LEU A 17 11.09 -3.56 -2.37
N PHE A 18 11.17 -3.96 -1.09
CA PHE A 18 10.39 -3.36 -0.02
C PHE A 18 10.73 -1.89 0.22
N VAL A 19 12.01 -1.53 0.24
CA VAL A 19 12.46 -0.15 0.42
C VAL A 19 12.02 0.71 -0.76
N GLY A 20 12.15 0.22 -1.99
CA GLY A 20 11.67 0.91 -3.19
C GLY A 20 10.16 1.14 -3.14
N TYR A 21 9.39 0.09 -2.87
CA TYR A 21 7.94 0.19 -2.72
C TYR A 21 7.54 1.16 -1.60
N TYR A 22 8.21 1.07 -0.44
CA TYR A 22 7.95 1.96 0.67
C TYR A 22 8.22 3.42 0.30
N ARG A 23 9.35 3.71 -0.33
CA ARG A 23 9.77 5.08 -0.66
C ARG A 23 8.90 5.73 -1.72
N PHE A 24 8.58 5.00 -2.79
CA PHE A 24 7.92 5.57 -3.97
C PHE A 24 6.40 5.44 -3.95
N TYR A 25 5.85 4.38 -3.33
CA TYR A 25 4.41 4.12 -3.35
C TYR A 25 3.75 4.33 -1.98
N PHE A 26 4.31 3.74 -0.92
CA PHE A 26 3.67 3.74 0.40
C PHE A 26 3.79 5.09 1.12
N ARG A 27 5.01 5.63 1.25
CA ARG A 27 5.32 6.82 2.04
C ARG A 27 4.50 8.05 1.63
N PRO A 28 4.33 8.37 0.33
CA PRO A 28 3.51 9.50 -0.06
C PRO A 28 2.02 9.31 0.26
N ARG A 29 1.57 8.07 0.50
CA ARG A 29 0.17 7.69 0.66
C ARG A 29 -0.16 7.18 2.06
N ILE A 30 0.80 7.23 2.99
CA ILE A 30 0.67 6.68 4.35
C ILE A 30 -0.47 7.33 5.15
N PHE A 31 -0.79 8.59 4.82
CA PHE A 31 -1.90 9.32 5.43
C PHE A 31 -3.26 8.65 5.21
N LEU A 32 -3.42 7.86 4.12
CA LEU A 32 -4.64 7.07 3.87
C LEU A 32 -4.89 6.02 4.96
N LEU A 33 -3.83 5.57 5.64
CA LEU A 33 -3.88 4.57 6.70
C LEU A 33 -3.74 5.16 8.11
N MET A 34 -3.08 6.31 8.25
CA MET A 34 -2.88 6.95 9.56
C MET A 34 -4.12 7.66 10.09
N LEU A 35 -4.95 8.22 9.22
CA LEU A 35 -6.19 8.85 9.63
C LEU A 35 -7.29 7.79 9.77
N GLY A 36 -8.06 7.88 10.86
CA GLY A 36 -9.36 7.22 10.98
C GLY A 36 -10.26 7.64 9.83
N GLU A 37 -11.29 6.85 9.53
CA GLU A 37 -12.17 7.09 8.38
C GLU A 37 -12.76 8.51 8.38
N GLU A 38 -13.29 8.93 9.52
CA GLU A 38 -13.84 10.27 9.73
C GLU A 38 -12.76 11.35 9.59
N GLY A 39 -11.58 11.16 10.20
CA GLY A 39 -10.48 12.13 10.11
C GLY A 39 -9.91 12.29 8.70
N TYR A 40 -9.92 11.22 7.91
CA TYR A 40 -9.53 11.25 6.50
C TYR A 40 -10.55 11.99 5.64
N LEU A 41 -11.84 11.71 5.85
CA LEU A 41 -12.92 12.41 5.17
C LEU A 41 -12.93 13.89 5.53
N ASP A 42 -12.81 14.24 6.80
CA ASP A 42 -12.80 15.64 7.25
C ASP A 42 -11.59 16.40 6.70
N HIS A 43 -10.41 15.78 6.66
CA HIS A 43 -9.23 16.40 6.06
C HIS A 43 -9.43 16.73 4.58
N TYR A 44 -10.00 15.81 3.80
CA TYR A 44 -10.27 16.04 2.38
C TYR A 44 -11.46 16.96 2.12
N LEU A 45 -12.55 16.82 2.87
CA LEU A 45 -13.76 17.62 2.72
C LEU A 45 -13.57 19.05 3.22
N SER A 46 -12.72 19.28 4.23
CA SER A 46 -12.35 20.63 4.67
C SER A 46 -11.60 21.41 3.58
N SER A 47 -10.89 20.71 2.70
CA SER A 47 -10.21 21.29 1.54
C SER A 47 -11.16 21.62 0.38
N LEU A 48 -12.43 21.18 0.46
CA LEU A 48 -13.46 21.34 -0.58
C LEU A 48 -14.71 22.05 -0.01
N PRO A 49 -14.61 23.33 0.39
CA PRO A 49 -15.70 24.05 1.05
C PRO A 49 -16.96 24.18 0.17
N HIS A 50 -16.80 24.21 -1.15
CA HIS A 50 -17.90 24.28 -2.12
C HIS A 50 -18.79 23.02 -2.15
N MET A 51 -18.31 21.90 -1.62
CA MET A 51 -19.10 20.65 -1.52
C MET A 51 -20.13 20.70 -0.37
N ARG A 52 -20.08 21.69 0.53
CA ARG A 52 -21.04 21.82 1.64
C ARG A 52 -22.46 22.11 1.16
N GLU A 53 -22.59 22.81 0.04
CA GLU A 53 -23.88 23.24 -0.52
C GLU A 53 -24.49 22.20 -1.47
N ARG A 54 -23.77 21.10 -1.74
CA ARG A 54 -24.15 20.07 -2.73
C ARG A 54 -24.14 18.67 -2.12
N PRO A 55 -25.16 18.28 -1.35
CA PRO A 55 -25.16 17.04 -0.58
C PRO A 55 -25.04 15.78 -1.45
N GLY A 56 -25.61 15.78 -2.66
CA GLY A 56 -25.48 14.65 -3.59
C GLY A 56 -24.06 14.46 -4.13
N GLU A 57 -23.40 15.56 -4.56
CA GLU A 57 -22.01 15.52 -5.03
C GLU A 57 -21.04 15.17 -3.89
N ARG A 58 -21.34 15.64 -2.67
CA ARG A 58 -20.57 15.32 -1.47
C ARG A 58 -20.58 13.82 -1.17
N GLN A 59 -21.73 13.15 -1.27
CA GLN A 59 -21.81 11.70 -1.04
C GLN A 59 -20.97 10.93 -2.07
N GLY A 60 -21.05 11.30 -3.36
CA GLY A 60 -20.23 10.68 -4.40
C GLY A 60 -18.73 10.88 -4.16
N MET A 61 -18.32 12.03 -3.63
CA MET A 61 -16.93 12.29 -3.24
C MET A 61 -16.48 11.43 -2.05
N VAL A 62 -17.35 11.25 -1.05
CA VAL A 62 -17.09 10.34 0.10
C VAL A 62 -16.85 8.92 -0.39
N ASP A 63 -17.74 8.40 -1.24
CA ASP A 63 -17.64 7.04 -1.78
C ASP A 63 -16.35 6.86 -2.59
N PHE A 64 -15.99 7.85 -3.42
CA PHE A 64 -14.75 7.86 -4.18
C PHE A 64 -13.49 7.87 -3.29
N LEU A 65 -13.50 8.67 -2.22
CA LEU A 65 -12.40 8.75 -1.27
C LEU A 65 -12.23 7.43 -0.50
N MET A 66 -13.33 6.78 -0.14
CA MET A 66 -13.34 5.47 0.50
C MET A 66 -12.84 4.37 -0.43
N ASP A 67 -13.27 4.36 -1.68
CA ASP A 67 -12.81 3.39 -2.66
C ASP A 67 -11.29 3.51 -2.89
N LYS A 68 -10.75 4.72 -2.96
CA LYS A 68 -9.29 4.95 -3.02
C LYS A 68 -8.55 4.38 -1.81
N ARG A 69 -9.09 4.58 -0.61
CA ARG A 69 -8.50 4.05 0.63
C ARG A 69 -8.53 2.52 0.64
N ALA A 70 -9.65 1.92 0.26
CA ALA A 70 -9.81 0.47 0.16
C ALA A 70 -8.89 -0.14 -0.91
N ALA A 71 -8.79 0.49 -2.08
CA ALA A 71 -7.89 0.09 -3.16
C ALA A 71 -6.42 0.16 -2.71
N PHE A 72 -6.01 1.22 -2.01
CA PHE A 72 -4.67 1.33 -1.46
C PHE A 72 -4.36 0.21 -0.46
N ALA A 73 -5.28 -0.06 0.48
CA ALA A 73 -5.12 -1.15 1.43
C ALA A 73 -5.03 -2.52 0.73
N ARG A 74 -5.87 -2.76 -0.29
CA ARG A 74 -5.84 -4.00 -1.10
C ARG A 74 -4.51 -4.17 -1.84
N VAL A 75 -4.02 -3.13 -2.50
CA VAL A 75 -2.74 -3.17 -3.23
C VAL A 75 -1.58 -3.44 -2.28
N ASN A 76 -1.57 -2.83 -1.09
CA ASN A 76 -0.54 -3.10 -0.10
C ASN A 76 -0.54 -4.55 0.38
N ARG A 77 -1.72 -5.12 0.68
CA ARG A 77 -1.84 -6.53 1.06
C ARG A 77 -1.35 -7.43 -0.07
N LEU A 78 -1.77 -7.16 -1.32
CA LEU A 78 -1.33 -7.91 -2.48
C LEU A 78 0.19 -7.83 -2.66
N PHE A 79 0.79 -6.65 -2.53
CA PHE A 79 2.24 -6.49 -2.62
C PHE A 79 2.98 -7.35 -1.60
N VAL A 80 2.57 -7.30 -0.32
CA VAL A 80 3.20 -8.10 0.74
C VAL A 80 3.06 -9.59 0.47
N THR A 81 1.86 -10.05 0.08
CA THR A 81 1.61 -11.46 -0.24
C THR A 81 2.44 -11.93 -1.43
N ILE A 82 2.46 -11.16 -2.52
CA ILE A 82 3.22 -11.51 -3.74
C ILE A 82 4.72 -11.48 -3.48
N ALA A 83 5.23 -10.43 -2.82
CA ALA A 83 6.67 -10.31 -2.54
C ALA A 83 7.16 -11.43 -1.62
N THR A 84 6.38 -11.79 -0.60
CA THR A 84 6.70 -12.90 0.32
C THR A 84 6.60 -14.25 -0.40
N GLY A 85 5.57 -14.45 -1.21
CA GLY A 85 5.42 -15.66 -2.02
C GLY A 85 6.58 -15.86 -3.01
N LEU A 86 7.01 -14.79 -3.69
CA LEU A 86 8.17 -14.81 -4.58
C LEU A 86 9.46 -15.14 -3.83
N LEU A 87 9.67 -14.59 -2.63
CA LEU A 87 10.83 -14.93 -1.81
C LEU A 87 10.84 -16.43 -1.43
N VAL A 88 9.69 -16.96 -0.98
CA VAL A 88 9.57 -18.38 -0.61
C VAL A 88 9.82 -19.27 -1.83
N LEU A 89 9.23 -18.96 -2.99
CA LEU A 89 9.48 -19.69 -4.22
C LEU A 89 10.95 -19.64 -4.63
N ALA A 90 11.57 -18.45 -4.59
CA ALA A 90 12.97 -18.28 -4.93
C ALA A 90 13.89 -19.10 -4.02
N LEU A 91 13.60 -19.17 -2.72
CA LEU A 91 14.33 -19.99 -1.77
C LEU A 91 14.13 -21.49 -2.03
N LEU A 92 12.89 -21.94 -2.28
CA LEU A 92 12.58 -23.33 -2.59
C LEU A 92 13.32 -23.81 -3.85
N PHE A 93 13.28 -23.03 -4.94
CA PHE A 93 13.96 -23.37 -6.19
C PHE A 93 15.48 -23.21 -6.12
N SER A 94 16.01 -22.38 -5.23
CA SER A 94 17.46 -22.26 -5.02
C SER A 94 18.06 -23.39 -4.17
N GLY A 95 17.21 -24.18 -3.50
CA GLY A 95 17.61 -25.31 -2.67
C GLY A 95 17.34 -26.69 -3.26
N SER A 96 16.55 -26.76 -4.33
CA SER A 96 16.38 -27.94 -5.19
C SER A 96 17.52 -28.06 -6.20
#